data_AF-A0A4C1SQ51-F1
#
_entry.id   AF-A0A4C1SQ51-F1
#
_cell.length_a   1.000
_cell.length_b   1.000
_cell.length_c   1.000
_cell.angle_alpha   90.00
_cell.angle_beta   90.00
_cell.angle_gamma   90.00
#
_symmetry.space_group_name_H-M   'P 1'
#
loop_
_entity.id
_entity.type
_entity.pdbx_description
1 polymer ?
#
loop_
_entity_poly.entity_id
_entity_poly.type
_entity_poly.pdbx_seq_one_letter_code
_entity_poly.pdbx_strand_id
1 'polypeptide(L)'
;MVILPSSYIGSPRHIHEYTQDAMTYVRKYGRPDLFLTFTCNSSWPEIKEQLKYGQTSMDRHDIIARVFRQKQIRFIKVITKYHIFGTVRCWMYTIEWQKRGLPHSHNLIWLHDKIYPTDIDKIIQAEFPNPQNDPELYNIVVKNMIHGPCGPLNLNAPCMSDGKCTKKYPKPYLNDTKTEDDGYPKYRRRSPKNGGFTAKIRLQGRDELEIDNQWVLPYNPLLSKMFQAHINVEYCN
;
A
#
# COMPACT_ATOMS: atom_id res chain seq x y z
N MET A 1 -21.48 22.67 -22.74
CA MET A 1 -20.27 22.01 -22.21
C MET A 1 -19.81 22.78 -20.99
N VAL A 2 -19.87 22.20 -19.80
CA VAL A 2 -19.40 22.87 -18.56
C VAL A 2 -17.94 22.51 -18.35
N ILE A 3 -17.06 23.51 -18.25
CA ILE A 3 -15.64 23.29 -17.98
C ILE A 3 -15.36 23.66 -16.53
N LEU A 4 -15.05 22.65 -15.72
CA LEU A 4 -14.74 22.85 -14.31
C LEU A 4 -13.34 23.49 -14.13
N PRO A 5 -13.17 24.44 -13.18
CA PRO A 5 -11.87 25.04 -12.88
C PRO A 5 -10.93 24.05 -12.19
N SER A 6 -9.63 24.39 -12.10
CA SER A 6 -8.66 23.57 -11.37
C SER A 6 -8.86 23.59 -9.85
N SER A 7 -9.58 24.57 -9.31
CA SER A 7 -10.02 24.58 -7.91
C SER A 7 -11.06 23.50 -7.58
N TYR A 8 -11.69 22.90 -8.59
CA TYR A 8 -12.61 21.78 -8.39
C TYR A 8 -11.84 20.47 -8.29
N ILE A 9 -11.78 19.89 -7.08
CA ILE A 9 -11.06 18.65 -6.81
C ILE A 9 -11.57 17.51 -7.70
N GLY A 10 -10.65 16.87 -8.42
CA GLY A 10 -10.94 15.76 -9.34
C GLY A 10 -11.35 16.18 -10.74
N SER A 11 -11.43 17.48 -11.05
CA SER A 11 -11.64 17.93 -12.43
C SER A 11 -10.44 17.61 -13.33
N PRO A 12 -10.61 17.51 -14.66
CA PRO A 12 -9.49 17.35 -15.59
C PRO A 12 -8.42 18.44 -15.42
N ARG A 13 -8.81 19.69 -15.16
CA ARG A 13 -7.88 20.80 -14.92
C ARG A 13 -7.13 20.65 -13.60
N HIS A 14 -7.81 20.22 -12.53
CA HIS A 14 -7.18 19.94 -11.24
C HIS A 14 -6.14 18.83 -11.36
N ILE A 15 -6.49 17.70 -12.00
CA ILE A 15 -5.55 16.59 -12.21
C ILE A 15 -4.37 17.02 -13.08
N HIS A 16 -4.62 17.83 -14.12
CA HIS A 16 -3.55 18.34 -14.97
C HIS A 16 -2.58 19.23 -14.20
N GLU A 17 -3.06 20.14 -13.36
CA GLU A 17 -2.24 21.01 -12.52
C GLU A 17 -1.38 20.20 -11.55
N TYR A 18 -1.97 19.25 -10.82
CA TYR A 18 -1.23 18.33 -9.94
C TYR A 18 -0.17 17.51 -10.69
N THR A 19 -0.46 17.13 -11.94
CA THR A 19 0.51 16.44 -12.79
C THR A 19 1.67 17.35 -13.14
N GLN A 20 1.43 18.61 -13.48
CA GLN A 20 2.49 19.59 -13.74
C GLN A 20 3.34 19.86 -12.50
N ASP A 21 2.73 19.93 -11.32
CA ASP A 21 3.45 20.06 -10.05
C ASP A 21 4.34 18.83 -9.79
N ALA A 22 3.81 17.62 -9.95
CA ALA A 22 4.58 16.39 -9.81
C ALA A 22 5.77 16.37 -10.78
N MET A 23 5.56 16.75 -12.04
CA MET A 23 6.62 16.84 -13.04
C MET A 23 7.66 17.91 -12.70
N THR A 24 7.25 19.02 -12.10
CA THR A 24 8.17 20.05 -11.59
C THR A 24 9.11 19.48 -10.53
N TYR A 25 8.57 18.69 -9.60
CA TYR A 25 9.36 18.05 -8.55
C TYR A 25 10.30 17.00 -9.13
N VAL A 26 9.83 16.18 -10.07
CA VAL A 26 10.65 15.18 -10.76
C VAL A 26 11.78 15.85 -11.55
N ARG A 27 11.50 16.95 -12.26
CA ARG A 27 12.53 17.72 -12.99
C ARG A 27 13.58 18.32 -12.06
N LYS A 28 13.17 18.80 -10.88
CA LYS A 28 14.07 19.48 -9.93
C LYS A 28 14.87 18.52 -9.06
N TYR A 29 14.27 17.42 -8.61
CA TYR A 29 14.83 16.52 -7.59
C TYR A 29 15.07 15.09 -8.09
N GLY A 30 14.77 14.80 -9.35
CA GLY A 30 14.81 13.45 -9.91
C GLY A 30 13.60 12.61 -9.49
N ARG A 31 13.70 11.29 -9.69
CA ARG A 31 12.66 10.35 -9.26
C ARG A 31 12.49 10.39 -7.73
N PRO A 32 11.25 10.17 -7.23
CA PRO A 32 11.02 9.97 -5.81
C PRO A 32 11.80 8.75 -5.33
N ASP A 33 12.01 8.66 -4.02
CA ASP A 33 12.68 7.53 -3.37
C ASP A 33 11.68 6.43 -3.00
N LEU A 34 10.47 6.84 -2.59
CA LEU A 34 9.41 5.93 -2.20
C LEU A 34 8.08 6.35 -2.83
N PHE A 35 7.34 5.34 -3.27
CA PHE A 35 5.92 5.46 -3.62
C PHE A 35 5.10 4.63 -2.63
N LEU A 36 4.24 5.30 -1.86
CA LEU A 36 3.39 4.66 -0.87
C LEU A 36 1.93 4.83 -1.24
N THR A 37 1.17 3.75 -1.14
CA THR A 37 -0.29 3.84 -1.18
C THR A 37 -0.89 3.52 0.17
N PHE A 38 -1.96 4.21 0.55
CA PHE A 38 -2.63 4.00 1.83
C PHE A 38 -4.14 3.98 1.61
N THR A 39 -4.75 2.80 1.79
CA THR A 39 -6.20 2.63 1.69
C THR A 39 -6.84 2.69 3.07
N CYS A 40 -7.96 3.38 3.19
CA CYS A 40 -8.76 3.42 4.41
C CYS A 40 -9.16 2.01 4.88
N ASN A 41 -9.00 1.71 6.16
CA ASN A 41 -9.56 0.50 6.77
C ASN A 41 -10.90 0.82 7.44
N SER A 42 -12.01 0.35 6.87
CA SER A 42 -13.35 0.54 7.40
C SER A 42 -13.63 -0.17 8.74
N SER A 43 -12.69 -1.01 9.20
CA SER A 43 -12.76 -1.71 10.48
C SER A 43 -12.04 -0.97 11.61
N TRP A 44 -11.53 0.24 11.38
CA TRP A 44 -10.96 1.04 12.45
C TRP A 44 -11.97 1.33 13.56
N PRO A 45 -11.57 1.24 14.85
CA PRO A 45 -12.46 1.54 15.98
C PRO A 45 -13.11 2.91 15.87
N GLU A 46 -12.35 3.93 15.43
CA GLU A 46 -12.86 5.30 15.28
C GLU A 46 -14.01 5.42 14.28
N ILE A 47 -14.12 4.48 13.32
CA ILE A 47 -15.26 4.38 12.42
C ILE A 47 -16.38 3.58 13.09
N LYS A 48 -16.05 2.40 13.63
CA LYS A 48 -17.04 1.45 14.18
C LYS A 48 -17.82 2.03 15.36
N GLU A 49 -17.15 2.76 16.25
CA GLU A 49 -17.76 3.41 17.41
C GLU A 49 -18.77 4.51 17.04
N GLN A 50 -18.70 5.02 15.81
CA GLN A 50 -19.56 6.10 15.32
C GLN A 50 -20.74 5.58 14.46
N LEU A 51 -20.85 4.25 14.28
CA LEU A 51 -21.95 3.61 13.57
C LEU A 51 -23.12 3.33 14.52
N LYS A 52 -24.34 3.66 14.09
CA LYS A 52 -25.56 3.27 14.80
C LYS A 52 -25.90 1.80 14.55
N TYR A 53 -26.78 1.23 15.38
CA TYR A 53 -27.30 -0.12 15.16
C TYR A 53 -27.86 -0.28 13.73
N GLY A 54 -27.44 -1.35 13.05
CA GLY A 54 -27.80 -1.62 11.66
C GLY A 54 -27.00 -0.85 10.61
N GLN A 55 -26.18 0.14 10.98
CA GLN A 55 -25.32 0.84 10.02
C GLN A 55 -24.03 0.09 9.73
N THR A 56 -23.62 0.16 8.47
CA THR A 56 -22.29 -0.21 7.99
C THR A 56 -21.45 1.03 7.76
N SER A 57 -20.14 0.85 7.55
CA SER A 57 -19.25 1.97 7.20
C SER A 57 -19.67 2.65 5.88
N MET A 58 -20.25 1.88 4.95
CA MET A 58 -20.72 2.40 3.67
C MET A 58 -21.90 3.35 3.81
N ASP A 59 -22.64 3.30 4.92
CA ASP A 59 -23.75 4.23 5.18
C ASP A 59 -23.26 5.59 5.70
N ARG A 60 -21.98 5.69 6.08
CA ARG A 60 -21.37 6.88 6.73
C ARG A 60 -20.05 7.29 6.10
N HIS A 61 -20.10 7.63 4.82
CA HIS A 61 -18.96 8.15 4.06
C HIS A 61 -18.32 9.40 4.71
N ASP A 62 -19.11 10.21 5.43
CA ASP A 62 -18.62 11.37 6.17
C ASP A 62 -17.65 10.98 7.30
N ILE A 63 -17.95 9.91 8.04
CA ILE A 63 -17.07 9.38 9.09
C ILE A 63 -15.82 8.80 8.47
N ILE A 64 -15.96 7.97 7.42
CA ILE A 64 -14.83 7.39 6.69
C ILE A 64 -13.86 8.50 6.24
N ALA A 65 -14.38 9.54 5.58
CA ALA A 65 -13.57 10.64 5.07
C ALA A 65 -12.83 11.37 6.20
N ARG A 66 -13.52 11.66 7.32
CA ARG A 66 -12.94 12.36 8.48
C ARG A 66 -11.85 11.54 9.16
N VAL A 67 -12.11 10.26 9.44
CA VAL A 67 -11.14 9.37 10.08
C VAL A 67 -9.93 9.18 9.15
N PHE A 68 -10.15 8.89 7.87
CA PHE A 68 -9.06 8.74 6.91
C PHE A 68 -8.23 10.02 6.79
N ARG A 69 -8.86 11.19 6.78
CA ARG A 69 -8.14 12.47 6.74
C ARG A 69 -7.20 12.63 7.93
N GLN A 70 -7.66 12.32 9.15
CA GLN A 70 -6.83 12.37 10.35
C GLN A 70 -5.67 11.36 10.28
N LYS A 71 -5.94 10.13 9.82
CA LYS A 71 -4.92 9.09 9.64
C LYS A 71 -3.90 9.50 8.58
N GLN A 72 -4.31 10.10 7.47
CA GLN A 72 -3.42 10.61 6.42
C GLN A 72 -2.53 11.75 6.93
N ILE A 73 -3.06 12.69 7.72
CA ILE A 73 -2.25 13.75 8.35
C ILE A 73 -1.18 13.13 9.26
N ARG A 74 -1.56 12.15 10.08
CA ARG A 74 -0.63 11.43 10.95
C ARG A 74 0.39 10.63 10.14
N PHE A 75 -0.02 9.99 9.04
CA PHE A 75 0.84 9.24 8.13
C PHE A 75 1.95 10.11 7.56
N ILE A 76 1.60 11.27 7.00
CA ILE A 76 2.59 12.24 6.51
C ILE A 76 3.45 12.78 7.64
N LYS A 77 2.89 13.03 8.84
CA LYS A 77 3.69 13.49 10.00
C LYS A 77 4.73 12.45 10.41
N VAL A 78 4.38 11.16 10.47
CA VAL A 78 5.30 10.05 10.74
C VAL A 78 6.46 10.05 9.76
N ILE A 79 6.18 10.16 8.47
CA ILE A 79 7.21 10.16 7.42
C ILE A 79 8.09 11.42 7.50
N THR A 80 7.48 12.60 7.65
CA THR A 80 8.16 13.89 7.43
C THR A 80 8.74 14.54 8.68
N LYS A 81 8.20 14.23 9.87
CA LYS A 81 8.62 14.84 11.15
C LYS A 81 9.31 13.85 12.06
N TYR A 82 8.95 12.57 11.98
CA TYR A 82 9.61 11.51 12.75
C TYR A 82 10.66 10.76 11.92
N HIS A 83 10.83 11.12 10.65
CA HIS A 83 11.93 10.69 9.80
C HIS A 83 12.13 9.17 9.74
N ILE A 84 11.03 8.41 9.69
CA ILE A 84 11.10 6.93 9.71
C ILE A 84 11.85 6.33 8.52
N PHE A 85 12.01 7.08 7.44
CA PHE A 85 12.79 6.72 6.25
C PHE A 85 14.01 7.64 6.06
N GLY A 86 14.32 8.50 7.02
CA GLY A 86 15.31 9.57 6.90
C GLY A 86 14.69 10.96 6.68
N THR A 87 15.55 11.95 6.46
CA THR A 87 15.14 13.35 6.30
C THR A 87 14.43 13.54 4.96
N VAL A 88 13.18 14.00 5.01
CA VAL A 88 12.37 14.23 3.81
C VAL A 88 12.72 15.59 3.22
N ARG A 89 13.15 15.59 1.95
CA ARG A 89 13.41 16.80 1.16
C ARG A 89 12.12 17.44 0.69
N CYS A 90 11.26 16.64 0.09
CA CYS A 90 9.93 17.06 -0.32
C CYS A 90 9.02 15.84 -0.45
N TRP A 91 7.71 16.09 -0.48
CA TRP A 91 6.70 15.06 -0.59
C TRP A 91 5.46 15.64 -1.25
N MET A 92 4.65 14.76 -1.84
CA MET A 92 3.30 15.09 -2.28
C MET A 92 2.39 13.88 -2.15
N TYR A 93 1.08 14.13 -2.07
CA TYR A 93 0.10 13.07 -2.18
C TYR A 93 -1.16 13.55 -2.87
N THR A 94 -1.87 12.61 -3.47
CA THR A 94 -3.25 12.77 -3.93
C THR A 94 -4.14 11.80 -3.16
N ILE A 95 -5.42 12.14 -3.03
CA ILE A 95 -6.43 11.24 -2.47
C ILE A 95 -7.50 11.02 -3.54
N GLU A 96 -7.78 9.76 -3.82
CA GLU A 96 -8.87 9.33 -4.68
C GLU A 96 -9.82 8.42 -3.91
N TRP A 97 -11.03 8.24 -4.44
CA TRP A 97 -11.98 7.26 -3.93
C TRP A 97 -11.93 6.03 -4.82
N GLN A 98 -11.56 4.89 -4.25
CA GLN A 98 -11.56 3.64 -4.99
C GLN A 98 -12.99 3.26 -5.40
N LYS A 99 -13.15 2.42 -6.43
CA LYS A 99 -14.45 1.90 -6.90
C LYS A 99 -15.32 1.27 -5.79
N ARG A 100 -14.71 0.90 -4.65
CA ARG A 100 -15.37 0.33 -3.46
C ARG A 100 -15.76 1.40 -2.41
N GLY A 101 -15.69 2.68 -2.74
CA GLY A 101 -16.12 3.78 -1.88
C GLY A 101 -15.17 4.08 -0.71
N LEU A 102 -13.93 3.61 -0.74
CA LEU A 102 -12.93 3.91 0.30
C LEU A 102 -11.91 4.94 -0.20
N PRO A 103 -11.57 5.94 0.62
CA PRO A 103 -10.45 6.83 0.33
C PRO A 103 -9.14 6.06 0.23
N HIS A 104 -8.32 6.51 -0.70
CA HIS A 104 -7.02 5.93 -0.99
C HIS A 104 -6.05 7.05 -1.35
N SER A 105 -4.90 7.10 -0.70
CA SER A 105 -3.87 8.08 -1.02
C SER A 105 -2.72 7.46 -1.79
N HIS A 106 -2.22 8.21 -2.78
CA HIS A 106 -0.96 7.95 -3.49
C HIS A 106 0.05 8.98 -3.02
N ASN A 107 1.19 8.54 -2.50
CA ASN A 107 2.15 9.39 -1.81
C ASN A 107 3.53 9.20 -2.44
N LEU A 108 4.16 10.31 -2.84
CA LEU A 108 5.52 10.36 -3.39
C LEU A 108 6.43 11.06 -2.39
N ILE A 109 7.54 10.42 -2.03
CA ILE A 109 8.49 10.92 -1.03
C ILE A 109 9.88 11.04 -1.66
N TRP A 110 10.51 12.21 -1.50
CA TRP A 110 11.93 12.42 -1.82
C TRP A 110 12.70 12.64 -0.53
N LEU A 111 13.78 11.91 -0.37
CA LEU A 111 14.66 11.99 0.79
C LEU A 111 15.87 12.86 0.47
N HIS A 112 16.48 13.44 1.50
CA HIS A 112 17.78 14.11 1.35
C HIS A 112 18.87 13.10 1.03
N ASP A 113 18.90 12.02 1.80
CA ASP A 113 19.81 10.90 1.63
C ASP A 113 19.05 9.76 0.91
N LYS A 114 19.61 9.30 -0.20
CA LYS A 114 19.00 8.25 -1.02
C LYS A 114 19.02 6.91 -0.27
N ILE A 115 17.98 6.10 -0.45
CA ILE A 115 17.96 4.73 0.06
C ILE A 115 18.90 3.90 -0.82
N TYR A 116 19.93 3.31 -0.21
CA TYR A 116 20.81 2.41 -0.94
C TYR A 116 20.13 1.04 -1.13
N PRO A 117 20.41 0.32 -2.22
CA PRO A 117 19.85 -1.01 -2.46
C PRO A 117 20.02 -1.99 -1.28
N THR A 118 21.14 -1.89 -0.56
CA THR A 118 21.46 -2.70 0.63
C THR A 118 20.58 -2.41 1.84
N ASP A 119 19.87 -1.28 1.86
CA ASP A 119 18.99 -0.86 2.96
C ASP A 119 17.51 -1.14 2.67
N ILE A 120 17.15 -1.53 1.44
CA ILE A 120 15.75 -1.75 1.06
C ILE A 120 15.08 -2.77 1.97
N ASP A 121 15.72 -3.91 2.24
CA ASP A 121 15.17 -4.98 3.09
C ASP A 121 14.98 -4.57 4.57
N LYS A 122 15.64 -3.48 5.02
CA LYS A 122 15.44 -2.91 6.35
C LYS A 122 14.17 -2.06 6.42
N ILE A 123 13.74 -1.52 5.28
CA ILE A 123 12.64 -0.56 5.16
C ILE A 123 11.37 -1.25 4.65
N ILE A 124 11.51 -2.11 3.64
CA ILE A 124 10.42 -2.75 2.91
C ILE A 124 10.57 -4.26 3.05
N GLN A 125 9.49 -4.91 3.48
CA GLN A 125 9.37 -6.35 3.56
C GLN A 125 8.24 -6.80 2.65
N ALA A 126 8.39 -7.97 2.03
CA ALA A 126 7.35 -8.57 1.20
C ALA A 126 7.13 -10.05 1.58
N GLU A 127 7.33 -10.36 2.86
CA GLU A 127 7.19 -11.70 3.43
C GLU A 127 6.40 -11.62 4.75
N PHE A 128 5.76 -12.73 5.11
CA PHE A 128 5.14 -12.88 6.42
C PHE A 128 6.22 -12.78 7.51
N PRO A 129 5.97 -11.99 8.58
CA PRO A 129 6.85 -11.99 9.73
C PRO A 129 6.74 -13.33 10.48
N ASN A 130 7.71 -13.64 11.33
CA ASN A 130 7.66 -14.86 12.13
C ASN A 130 6.48 -14.78 13.13
N PRO A 131 5.50 -15.69 13.06
CA PRO A 131 4.31 -15.66 13.93
C PRO A 131 4.62 -15.90 15.40
N GLN A 132 5.77 -16.50 15.75
CA GLN A 132 6.19 -16.68 17.14
C GLN A 132 6.83 -15.40 17.71
N ASN A 133 7.57 -14.65 16.88
CA ASN A 133 8.29 -13.46 17.33
C ASN A 133 7.43 -12.19 17.27
N ASP A 134 6.59 -12.06 16.25
CA ASP A 134 5.71 -10.91 16.05
C ASP A 134 4.32 -11.36 15.55
N PRO A 135 3.52 -12.01 16.42
CA PRO A 135 2.18 -12.48 16.08
C PRO A 135 1.25 -11.33 15.67
N GLU A 136 1.45 -10.13 16.22
CA GLU A 136 0.66 -8.95 15.88
C GLU A 136 0.88 -8.54 14.42
N LEU A 137 2.15 -8.33 14.02
CA LEU A 137 2.45 -7.97 12.63
C LEU A 137 2.03 -9.09 11.68
N TYR A 138 2.21 -10.36 12.07
CA TYR A 138 1.77 -11.50 11.26
C TYR A 138 0.29 -11.38 10.94
N ASN A 139 -0.56 -11.21 11.96
CA ASN A 139 -2.00 -11.07 11.77
C ASN A 139 -2.38 -9.84 10.94
N ILE A 140 -1.66 -8.72 11.10
CA ILE A 140 -1.88 -7.51 10.29
C ILE A 140 -1.54 -7.77 8.82
N VAL A 141 -0.42 -8.42 8.54
CA VAL A 141 0.04 -8.74 7.18
C VAL A 141 -0.93 -9.73 6.53
N VAL A 142 -1.35 -10.76 7.25
CA VAL A 142 -2.36 -11.71 6.78
C VAL A 142 -3.68 -11.01 6.44
N LYS A 143 -4.10 -10.05 7.27
CA LYS A 143 -5.38 -9.37 7.05
C LYS A 143 -5.33 -8.35 5.93
N ASN A 144 -4.25 -7.58 5.82
CA ASN A 144 -4.22 -6.34 5.05
C ASN A 144 -3.22 -6.33 3.89
N MET A 145 -2.19 -7.17 3.91
CA MET A 145 -1.03 -7.09 3.02
C MET A 145 -0.88 -8.34 2.16
N ILE A 146 -1.99 -9.00 1.81
CA ILE A 146 -2.01 -10.13 0.88
C ILE A 146 -2.65 -9.70 -0.43
N HIS A 147 -1.99 -9.99 -1.54
CA HIS A 147 -2.64 -9.99 -2.84
C HIS A 147 -3.66 -11.12 -2.88
N GLY A 148 -4.94 -10.77 -3.07
CA GLY A 148 -6.00 -11.77 -3.14
C GLY A 148 -5.68 -12.86 -4.18
N PRO A 149 -5.92 -14.14 -3.86
CA PRO A 149 -5.73 -15.24 -4.80
C PRO A 149 -6.34 -14.94 -6.17
N CYS A 150 -5.55 -15.21 -7.21
CA CYS A 150 -5.87 -14.96 -8.61
C CYS A 150 -5.25 -16.05 -9.50
N GLY A 151 -5.43 -15.95 -10.81
CA GLY A 151 -4.89 -16.93 -11.75
C GLY A 151 -5.64 -18.26 -11.63
N PRO A 152 -4.95 -19.40 -11.62
CA PRO A 152 -5.58 -20.72 -11.45
C PRO A 152 -6.41 -20.82 -10.16
N LEU A 153 -6.02 -20.09 -9.12
CA LEU A 153 -6.74 -20.06 -7.85
C LEU A 153 -8.02 -19.24 -7.93
N ASN A 154 -8.12 -18.25 -8.82
CA ASN A 154 -9.35 -17.46 -9.01
C ASN A 154 -9.30 -16.69 -10.33
N LEU A 155 -9.92 -17.26 -11.37
CA LEU A 155 -9.98 -16.67 -12.70
C LEU A 155 -10.82 -15.38 -12.75
N ASN A 156 -11.74 -15.20 -11.80
CA ASN A 156 -12.64 -14.04 -11.71
C ASN A 156 -12.06 -12.90 -10.86
N ALA A 157 -10.81 -13.01 -10.41
CA ALA A 157 -10.20 -11.96 -9.61
C ALA A 157 -10.10 -10.65 -10.42
N PRO A 158 -10.38 -9.47 -9.83
CA PRO A 158 -10.38 -8.19 -10.57
C PRO A 158 -9.04 -7.80 -11.22
N CYS A 159 -7.95 -8.44 -10.80
CA CYS A 159 -6.61 -8.21 -11.36
C CYS A 159 -6.33 -9.06 -12.60
N MET A 160 -7.21 -9.98 -12.99
CA MET A 160 -7.03 -10.84 -14.15
C MET A 160 -7.34 -10.09 -15.45
N SER A 161 -6.44 -10.19 -16.42
CA SER A 161 -6.61 -9.76 -17.81
C SER A 161 -5.96 -10.80 -18.71
N ASP A 162 -6.64 -11.21 -19.78
CA ASP A 162 -6.11 -12.18 -20.76
C ASP A 162 -5.56 -13.47 -20.11
N GLY A 163 -6.28 -13.96 -19.10
CA GLY A 163 -5.90 -15.17 -18.35
C GLY A 163 -4.69 -15.02 -17.42
N LYS A 164 -4.13 -13.82 -17.27
CA LYS A 164 -2.95 -13.54 -16.43
C LYS A 164 -3.23 -12.46 -15.39
N CYS A 165 -2.55 -12.54 -14.24
CA CYS A 165 -2.60 -11.47 -13.25
C CYS A 165 -1.83 -10.26 -13.78
N THR A 166 -2.50 -9.11 -13.93
CA THR A 166 -1.88 -7.83 -14.34
C THR A 166 -0.79 -7.35 -13.38
N LYS A 167 -0.83 -7.80 -12.12
CA LYS A 167 0.19 -7.51 -11.09
C LYS A 167 1.27 -8.57 -10.99
N LYS A 168 1.24 -9.59 -11.87
CA LYS A 168 2.22 -10.68 -11.99
C LYS A 168 2.36 -11.51 -10.69
N TYR A 169 1.25 -11.79 -10.00
CA TYR A 169 1.22 -12.73 -8.88
C TYR A 169 0.92 -14.17 -9.35
N PRO A 170 1.44 -15.21 -8.66
CA PRO A 170 2.37 -15.14 -7.53
C PRO A 170 3.77 -14.61 -7.94
N LYS A 171 4.43 -13.84 -7.05
CA LYS A 171 5.79 -13.33 -7.28
C LYS A 171 6.83 -14.44 -7.07
N PRO A 172 7.97 -14.44 -7.78
CA PRO A 172 9.01 -15.44 -7.57
C PRO A 172 9.63 -15.33 -6.16
N TYR A 173 10.14 -16.44 -5.63
CA TYR A 173 10.95 -16.41 -4.41
C TYR A 173 12.30 -15.77 -4.67
N LEU A 174 12.78 -15.01 -3.68
CA LEU A 174 14.08 -14.38 -3.66
C LEU A 174 14.61 -14.34 -2.23
N ASN A 175 15.88 -14.66 -2.05
CA ASN A 175 16.53 -14.60 -0.72
C ASN A 175 16.90 -13.17 -0.33
N ASP A 176 17.05 -12.26 -1.30
CA ASP A 176 17.42 -10.86 -1.11
C ASP A 176 16.72 -10.00 -2.16
N THR A 177 16.45 -8.73 -1.83
CA THR A 177 15.90 -7.78 -2.81
C THR A 177 16.90 -7.51 -3.93
N LYS A 178 16.40 -7.48 -5.18
CA LYS A 178 17.19 -7.15 -6.37
C LYS A 178 16.62 -5.91 -7.05
N THR A 179 17.44 -4.89 -7.25
CA THR A 179 17.10 -3.72 -8.07
C THR A 179 17.40 -4.06 -9.54
N GLU A 180 16.41 -3.94 -10.43
CA GLU A 180 16.58 -4.14 -11.86
C GLU A 180 16.63 -2.80 -12.61
N ASP A 181 17.14 -2.85 -13.86
CA ASP A 181 17.26 -1.67 -14.74
C ASP A 181 15.90 -1.09 -15.17
N ASP A 182 14.82 -1.87 -15.05
CA ASP A 182 13.46 -1.45 -15.40
C ASP A 182 12.81 -0.51 -14.36
N GLY A 183 13.53 -0.21 -13.27
CA GLY A 183 13.12 0.72 -12.23
C GLY A 183 12.27 0.12 -11.12
N TYR A 184 11.91 -1.18 -11.20
CA TYR A 184 11.09 -1.84 -10.17
C TYR A 184 11.89 -2.91 -9.43
N PRO A 185 12.14 -2.75 -8.12
CA PRO A 185 12.83 -3.77 -7.35
C PRO A 185 11.98 -5.04 -7.22
N LYS A 186 12.65 -6.19 -7.31
CA LYS A 186 12.08 -7.49 -6.93
C LYS A 186 12.42 -7.76 -5.47
N TYR A 187 11.44 -7.60 -4.59
CA TYR A 187 11.66 -7.76 -3.16
C TYR A 187 11.96 -9.18 -2.73
N ARG A 188 12.72 -9.30 -1.63
CA ARG A 188 12.94 -10.55 -0.91
C ARG A 188 11.61 -11.21 -0.54
N ARG A 189 11.51 -12.50 -0.87
CA ARG A 189 10.38 -13.41 -0.59
C ARG A 189 10.95 -14.80 -0.36
N ARG A 190 11.33 -15.12 0.87
CA ARG A 190 11.94 -16.43 1.15
C ARG A 190 10.90 -17.54 1.01
N SER A 191 11.31 -18.67 0.45
CA SER A 191 10.45 -19.86 0.40
C SER A 191 10.32 -20.50 1.78
N PRO A 192 9.30 -21.32 2.05
CA PRO A 192 9.19 -22.05 3.32
C PRO A 192 10.42 -22.89 3.67
N LYS A 193 11.08 -23.46 2.65
CA LYS A 193 12.34 -24.22 2.82
C LYS A 193 13.52 -23.34 3.27
N ASN A 194 13.45 -22.03 3.03
CA ASN A 194 14.48 -21.04 3.34
C ASN A 194 14.03 -20.07 4.46
N GLY A 195 13.17 -20.53 5.38
CA GLY A 195 12.73 -19.74 6.53
C GLY A 195 11.62 -18.73 6.23
N GLY A 196 10.95 -18.83 5.08
CA GLY A 196 9.70 -18.13 4.81
C GLY A 196 8.54 -18.75 5.59
N PHE A 197 7.49 -17.98 5.84
CA PHE A 197 6.29 -18.45 6.53
C PHE A 197 5.12 -18.57 5.56
N THR A 198 4.10 -19.32 5.97
CA THR A 198 2.83 -19.45 5.27
C THR A 198 1.70 -18.87 6.12
N ALA A 199 0.57 -18.63 5.48
CA ALA A 199 -0.65 -18.24 6.14
C ALA A 199 -1.84 -18.94 5.52
N LYS A 200 -2.82 -19.27 6.35
CA LYS A 200 -4.10 -19.78 5.89
C LYS A 200 -5.07 -18.64 5.72
N ILE A 201 -5.67 -18.52 4.54
CA ILE A 201 -6.65 -17.50 4.22
C ILE A 201 -7.96 -18.13 3.75
N ARG A 202 -9.07 -17.50 4.12
CA ARG A 202 -10.40 -17.93 3.67
C ARG A 202 -10.90 -17.01 2.58
N LEU A 203 -11.12 -17.58 1.40
CA LEU A 203 -11.85 -16.91 0.32
C LEU A 203 -13.36 -17.09 0.55
N GLN A 204 -14.16 -16.07 0.27
CA GLN A 204 -15.61 -16.19 0.37
C GLN A 204 -16.12 -17.36 -0.49
N GLY A 205 -16.86 -18.28 0.13
CA GLY A 205 -17.44 -19.44 -0.53
C GLY A 205 -16.46 -20.57 -0.87
N ARG A 206 -15.25 -20.58 -0.30
CA ARG A 206 -14.27 -21.67 -0.49
C ARG A 206 -13.66 -22.15 0.82
N ASP A 207 -13.05 -23.31 0.75
CA ASP A 207 -12.22 -23.86 1.82
C ASP A 207 -10.99 -22.98 2.09
N GLU A 208 -10.40 -23.21 3.25
CA GLU A 208 -9.19 -22.54 3.69
C GLU A 208 -8.04 -22.87 2.72
N LEU A 209 -7.41 -21.82 2.20
CA LEU A 209 -6.28 -21.92 1.28
C LEU A 209 -4.99 -21.52 2.01
N GLU A 210 -3.99 -22.39 1.95
CA GLU A 210 -2.64 -22.03 2.38
C GLU A 210 -1.93 -21.23 1.28
N ILE A 211 -1.39 -20.07 1.66
CA ILE A 211 -0.57 -19.23 0.81
C ILE A 211 0.76 -18.91 1.49
N ASP A 212 1.72 -18.44 0.71
CA ASP A 212 3.08 -18.15 1.17
C ASP A 212 3.52 -16.72 0.82
N ASN A 213 4.81 -16.46 1.03
CA ASN A 213 5.46 -15.19 0.74
C ASN A 213 5.36 -14.73 -0.73
N GLN A 214 4.95 -15.56 -1.68
CA GLN A 214 4.78 -15.13 -3.07
C GLN A 214 3.58 -14.18 -3.25
N TRP A 215 2.67 -14.14 -2.27
CA TRP A 215 1.42 -13.38 -2.32
C TRP A 215 1.42 -12.10 -1.49
N VAL A 216 2.43 -11.90 -0.64
CA VAL A 216 2.49 -10.75 0.28
C VAL A 216 2.79 -9.46 -0.51
N LEU A 217 2.10 -8.37 -0.25
CA LEU A 217 2.40 -7.06 -0.84
C LEU A 217 3.60 -6.41 -0.11
N PRO A 218 4.45 -5.62 -0.77
CA PRO A 218 5.54 -4.93 -0.08
C PRO A 218 5.01 -3.89 0.92
N TYR A 219 5.50 -3.95 2.15
CA TYR A 219 5.03 -3.16 3.28
C TYR A 219 6.19 -2.70 4.15
N ASN A 220 5.95 -1.66 4.96
CA ASN A 220 6.84 -1.29 6.06
C ASN A 220 6.24 -1.78 7.39
N PRO A 221 6.96 -2.57 8.20
CA PRO A 221 6.45 -3.12 9.47
C PRO A 221 5.87 -2.08 10.42
N LEU A 222 6.56 -0.95 10.59
CA LEU A 222 6.13 0.13 11.49
C LEU A 222 4.82 0.75 11.01
N LEU A 223 4.74 1.13 9.73
CA LEU A 223 3.51 1.69 9.17
C LEU A 223 2.34 0.70 9.25
N SER A 224 2.58 -0.58 8.96
CA SER A 224 1.55 -1.62 9.08
C SER A 224 0.99 -1.71 10.50
N LYS A 225 1.85 -1.70 11.53
CA LYS A 225 1.41 -1.70 12.93
C LYS A 225 0.68 -0.42 13.33
N MET A 226 1.21 0.74 12.95
CA MET A 226 0.66 2.04 13.34
C MET A 226 -0.74 2.29 12.78
N PHE A 227 -1.00 1.82 11.57
CA PHE A 227 -2.24 2.15 10.85
C PHE A 227 -3.16 0.95 10.64
N GLN A 228 -2.68 -0.29 10.81
CA GLN A 228 -3.45 -1.53 10.65
C GLN A 228 -4.33 -1.51 9.40
N ALA A 229 -3.74 -1.12 8.27
CA ALA A 229 -4.44 -0.90 7.02
C ALA A 229 -3.61 -1.40 5.84
N HIS A 230 -4.23 -1.45 4.67
CA HIS A 230 -3.54 -1.82 3.44
C HIS A 230 -2.64 -0.67 2.99
N ILE A 231 -1.34 -0.78 3.29
CA ILE A 231 -0.31 0.23 2.98
C ILE A 231 0.79 -0.41 2.15
N ASN A 232 0.78 -0.17 0.85
CA ASN A 232 1.86 -0.64 -0.03
C ASN A 232 3.02 0.35 0.03
N VAL A 233 4.25 -0.14 0.17
CA VAL A 233 5.47 0.68 0.15
C VAL A 233 6.37 0.18 -0.97
N GLU A 234 6.65 1.03 -1.94
CA GLU A 234 7.50 0.70 -3.08
C GLU A 234 8.75 1.60 -3.09
N TYR A 235 9.92 1.00 -3.30
CA TYR A 235 11.14 1.73 -3.62
C TYR A 235 11.13 2.14 -5.09
N CYS A 236 11.54 3.38 -5.35
CA CYS A 236 11.64 3.95 -6.67
C CYS A 236 13.12 4.13 -7.03
N ASN A 237 13.55 3.48 -8.11
CA ASN A 237 14.91 3.59 -8.66
C ASN A 237 14.96 4.66 -9.78
#